data_AF-W4VAJ1-F1
#
_entry.id   AF-W4VAJ1-F1
#
_cell.length_a   1.000
_cell.length_b   1.000
_cell.length_c   1.000
_cell.angle_alpha   90.00
_cell.angle_beta   90.00
_cell.angle_gamma   90.00
#
_symmetry.space_group_name_H-M   'P 1'
#
loop_
_entity.id
_entity.type
_entity.pdbx_description
1 polymer ?
#
loop_
_entity_poly.entity_id
_entity_poly.type
_entity_poly.pdbx_seq_one_letter_code
_entity_poly.pdbx_strand_id
1 'polypeptide(L)'
;MTHSAAMAAEILGGKTILEALNTDLVCDAINVAMREIFKQLVYGRTQTAFSENGLPIGAGLEDLGKGLRSQVGTMFGTKDKGVRYLEMAEGYILNIGLDENDEVIGYKFVHLGKMMEAIRNGVDPKEAYEKNIGTYGRFSEAVKVIDPRKE
;
A
#
# COMPACT_ATOMS: atom_id res chain seq x y z
N MET A 1 -0.20 8.34 0.88
CA MET A 1 -0.39 7.42 2.02
C MET A 1 0.02 5.97 1.73
N THR A 2 -0.19 5.42 0.52
CA THR A 2 0.06 3.98 0.25
C THR A 2 1.52 3.57 0.09
N HIS A 3 2.37 4.38 -0.53
CA HIS A 3 3.81 4.04 -0.65
C HIS A 3 4.52 4.05 0.71
N SER A 4 4.06 4.91 1.60
CA SER A 4 4.49 4.98 2.99
C SER A 4 4.21 3.68 3.75
N ALA A 5 3.09 3.01 3.45
CA ALA A 5 2.73 1.74 4.08
C ALA A 5 3.55 0.55 3.55
N ALA A 6 3.97 0.59 2.27
CA ALA A 6 4.92 -0.38 1.71
C ALA A 6 6.28 -0.30 2.42
N MET A 7 6.82 0.92 2.54
CA MET A 7 8.07 1.17 3.28
C MET A 7 7.96 0.75 4.76
N ALA A 8 6.82 1.00 5.41
CA ALA A 8 6.58 0.57 6.78
C ALA A 8 6.56 -0.97 6.90
N ALA A 9 5.97 -1.68 5.93
CA ALA A 9 5.92 -3.14 5.94
C ALA A 9 7.33 -3.77 5.82
N GLU A 10 8.24 -3.13 5.09
CA GLU A 10 9.64 -3.55 4.96
C GLU A 10 10.45 -3.26 6.23
N ILE A 11 10.36 -2.02 6.72
CA ILE A 11 11.27 -1.54 7.78
C ILE A 11 10.84 -2.01 9.18
N LEU A 12 9.53 -2.15 9.43
CA LEU A 12 9.03 -2.46 10.78
C LEU A 12 9.07 -3.95 11.11
N GLY A 13 9.24 -4.82 10.11
CA GLY A 13 9.30 -6.26 10.30
C GLY A 13 10.37 -6.66 11.30
N GLY A 14 9.97 -7.40 12.35
CA GLY A 14 10.90 -7.92 13.35
C GLY A 14 11.38 -6.93 14.41
N LYS A 15 10.93 -5.68 14.38
CA LYS A 15 11.19 -4.67 15.43
C LYS A 15 10.17 -4.77 16.56
N THR A 16 10.61 -4.49 17.77
CA THR A 16 9.74 -4.18 18.91
C THR A 16 9.06 -2.81 18.72
N ILE A 17 8.01 -2.55 19.48
CA ILE A 17 7.31 -1.25 19.41
C ILE A 17 8.23 -0.06 19.73
N LEU A 18 9.19 -0.23 20.63
CA LEU A 18 10.17 0.81 20.99
C LEU A 18 11.19 1.06 19.87
N GLU A 19 11.62 0.00 19.18
CA GLU A 19 12.53 0.13 18.03
C GLU A 19 11.81 0.73 16.81
N ALA A 20 10.54 0.37 16.61
CA ALA A 20 9.70 0.93 15.56
C ALA A 20 9.47 2.44 15.75
N LEU A 21 9.27 2.91 16.99
CA LEU A 21 9.15 4.33 17.32
C LEU A 21 10.44 5.14 17.14
N ASN A 22 11.59 4.49 17.28
CA ASN A 22 12.91 5.10 17.11
C ASN A 22 13.48 4.92 15.69
N THR A 23 12.68 4.38 14.77
CA THR A 23 13.11 4.24 13.37
C THR A 23 12.79 5.53 12.64
N ASP A 24 13.81 6.18 12.08
CA ASP A 24 13.64 7.38 11.27
C ASP A 24 13.01 7.00 9.92
N LEU A 25 11.69 7.05 9.86
CA LEU A 25 10.96 6.80 8.62
C LEU A 25 10.97 8.09 7.82
N VAL A 26 11.46 8.01 6.57
CA VAL A 26 11.62 9.14 5.64
C VAL A 26 10.33 9.96 5.44
N CYS A 27 9.17 9.38 5.77
CA CYS A 27 7.88 10.04 5.69
C CYS A 27 7.34 10.41 7.08
N ASP A 28 7.26 11.72 7.35
CA ASP A 28 6.69 12.29 8.58
C ASP A 28 5.28 11.77 8.90
N ALA A 29 4.48 11.47 7.87
CA ALA A 29 3.14 10.91 8.06
C ALA A 29 3.17 9.53 8.73
N ILE A 30 4.22 8.72 8.50
CA ILE A 30 4.35 7.41 9.17
C ILE A 30 4.86 7.59 10.60
N ASN A 31 5.81 8.50 10.83
CA ASN A 31 6.26 8.83 12.19
C ASN A 31 5.07 9.30 13.05
N VAL A 32 4.20 10.14 12.49
CA VAL A 32 2.93 10.54 13.11
C VAL A 32 2.02 9.32 13.31
N ALA A 33 1.80 8.49 12.30
CA ALA A 33 0.94 7.31 12.41
C ALA A 33 1.43 6.32 13.49
N MET A 34 2.73 6.03 13.57
CA MET A 34 3.34 5.15 14.57
C MET A 34 3.20 5.72 15.99
N ARG A 35 3.41 7.03 16.15
CA ARG A 35 3.16 7.72 17.42
C ARG A 35 1.69 7.61 17.83
N GLU A 36 0.76 7.82 16.90
CA GLU A 36 -0.66 7.73 17.20
C GLU A 36 -1.05 6.28 17.53
N ILE A 37 -0.62 5.26 16.76
CA ILE A 37 -0.83 3.84 17.09
C ILE A 37 -0.29 3.49 18.48
N PHE A 38 0.92 3.96 18.83
CA PHE A 38 1.48 3.76 20.16
C PHE A 38 0.59 4.36 21.26
N LYS A 39 0.11 5.60 21.07
CA LYS A 39 -0.84 6.21 22.01
C LYS A 39 -2.13 5.38 22.12
N GLN A 40 -2.63 4.83 21.02
CA GLN A 40 -3.83 3.98 21.04
C GLN A 40 -3.62 2.70 21.85
N LEU A 41 -2.47 2.04 21.68
CA LEU A 41 -2.13 0.79 22.38
C LEU A 41 -1.84 1.01 23.87
N VAL A 42 -1.15 2.11 24.22
CA VAL A 42 -0.76 2.40 25.60
C VAL A 42 -1.90 3.01 26.41
N TYR A 43 -2.73 3.85 25.78
CA TYR A 43 -3.81 4.57 26.47
C TYR A 43 -5.22 4.05 26.14
N GLY A 44 -5.35 3.02 25.29
CA GLY A 44 -6.60 2.33 25.00
C GLY A 44 -7.65 3.20 24.29
N ARG A 45 -7.25 4.08 23.38
CA ARG A 45 -8.20 5.00 22.69
C ARG A 45 -8.09 4.90 21.17
N THR A 46 -9.19 5.05 20.46
CA THR A 46 -9.26 4.95 18.99
C THR A 46 -9.00 6.28 18.29
N GLN A 47 -8.53 6.22 17.04
CA GLN A 47 -8.08 7.32 16.15
C GLN A 47 -9.00 8.55 16.08
N THR A 48 -10.31 8.38 16.32
CA THR A 48 -11.31 9.45 16.26
C THR A 48 -11.22 10.45 17.42
N ALA A 49 -10.42 10.17 18.46
CA ALA A 49 -10.25 11.06 19.61
C ALA A 49 -9.43 12.34 19.32
N PHE A 50 -8.85 12.48 18.11
CA PHE A 50 -7.89 13.55 17.79
C PHE A 50 -8.31 14.52 16.67
N SER A 51 -9.52 14.39 16.08
CA SER A 51 -10.04 15.41 15.17
C SER A 51 -11.05 16.30 15.89
N GLU A 52 -10.62 17.52 16.22
CA GLU A 52 -11.43 18.51 16.96
C GLU A 52 -12.72 18.89 16.20
N ASN A 53 -12.78 18.67 14.88
CA ASN A 53 -13.91 19.00 14.01
C ASN A 53 -14.28 17.87 13.00
N GLY A 54 -13.83 16.64 13.23
CA GLY A 54 -14.00 15.56 12.25
C GLY A 54 -13.14 15.73 10.99
N LEU A 55 -13.33 14.84 10.00
CA LEU A 55 -12.71 14.99 8.67
C LEU A 55 -13.47 16.06 7.86
N PRO A 56 -12.79 16.92 7.08
CA PRO A 56 -13.46 17.83 6.17
C PRO A 56 -14.41 17.10 5.22
N ILE A 57 -15.62 17.63 5.06
CA ILE A 57 -16.61 17.09 4.11
C ILE A 57 -15.99 17.13 2.71
N GLY A 58 -15.86 15.96 2.08
CA GLY A 58 -15.28 15.83 0.74
C GLY A 58 -13.84 15.29 0.69
N ALA A 59 -13.09 15.29 1.80
CA ALA A 59 -11.72 14.77 1.81
C ALA A 59 -11.64 13.28 1.37
N GLY A 60 -12.60 12.46 1.81
CA GLY A 60 -12.71 11.07 1.35
C GLY A 60 -13.15 10.93 -0.11
N LEU A 61 -13.88 11.91 -0.65
CA LEU A 61 -14.33 11.92 -2.05
C LEU A 61 -13.21 12.36 -3.01
N GLU A 62 -12.34 13.29 -2.61
CA GLU A 62 -11.18 13.70 -3.43
C GLU A 62 -10.12 12.61 -3.51
N ASP A 63 -9.84 11.91 -2.41
CA ASP A 63 -8.86 10.81 -2.38
C ASP A 63 -9.36 9.57 -3.16
N LEU A 64 -10.67 9.26 -3.10
CA LEU A 64 -11.28 8.13 -3.80
C LEU A 64 -11.77 8.47 -5.23
N GLY A 65 -11.96 9.75 -5.53
CA GLY A 65 -12.59 10.23 -6.76
C GLY A 65 -11.71 10.12 -8.02
N LYS A 66 -10.44 9.73 -7.89
CA LYS A 66 -9.48 9.62 -9.01
C LYS A 66 -9.29 8.19 -9.51
N GLY A 67 -10.27 7.32 -9.29
CA GLY A 67 -10.21 5.90 -9.64
C GLY A 67 -9.33 5.06 -8.71
N LEU A 68 -8.88 5.62 -7.59
CA LEU A 68 -8.17 4.89 -6.53
C LEU A 68 -9.19 4.07 -5.73
N ARG A 69 -8.86 2.81 -5.44
CA ARG A 69 -9.85 1.83 -4.96
C ARG A 69 -9.61 1.37 -3.53
N SER A 70 -8.42 1.61 -2.98
CA SER A 70 -8.06 1.12 -1.65
C SER A 70 -7.49 2.22 -0.74
N GLN A 71 -8.15 2.43 0.41
CA GLN A 71 -7.55 3.02 1.61
C GLN A 71 -7.15 1.94 2.65
N VAL A 72 -7.45 0.66 2.37
CA VAL A 72 -7.10 -0.47 3.24
C VAL A 72 -6.03 -1.31 2.52
N GLY A 73 -4.77 -0.91 2.70
CA GLY A 73 -3.65 -1.63 2.11
C GLY A 73 -3.60 -3.06 2.64
N THR A 74 -3.77 -4.05 1.75
CA THR A 74 -3.66 -5.47 2.11
C THR A 74 -2.22 -5.91 1.90
N MET A 75 -1.31 -5.33 2.68
CA MET A 75 0.10 -5.66 2.68
C MET A 75 0.37 -6.51 3.91
N PHE A 76 1.04 -7.64 3.73
CA PHE A 76 1.45 -8.50 4.85
C PHE A 76 2.92 -8.88 4.69
N GLY A 77 3.63 -9.04 5.79
CA GLY A 77 5.03 -9.43 5.79
C GLY A 77 5.29 -10.47 6.86
N THR A 78 6.13 -11.45 6.54
CA THR A 78 6.64 -12.42 7.52
C THR A 78 8.15 -12.49 7.40
N LYS A 79 8.85 -12.90 8.46
CA LYS A 79 10.31 -13.08 8.39
C LYS A 79 10.71 -14.13 7.34
N ASP A 80 9.94 -15.20 7.23
CA ASP A 80 10.29 -16.32 6.35
C ASP A 80 10.06 -16.01 4.87
N LYS A 81 9.06 -15.17 4.56
CA LYS A 81 8.67 -14.88 3.17
C LYS A 81 9.01 -13.46 2.72
N GLY A 82 9.35 -12.55 3.62
CA GLY A 82 9.44 -11.12 3.32
C GLY A 82 8.07 -10.47 3.15
N VAL A 83 8.04 -9.29 2.53
CA VAL A 83 6.84 -8.48 2.34
C VAL A 83 6.04 -8.93 1.10
N ARG A 84 4.72 -8.81 1.18
CA ARG A 84 3.76 -9.15 0.13
C ARG A 84 2.73 -8.05 -0.04
N TYR A 85 2.82 -7.39 -1.19
CA TYR A 85 1.83 -6.42 -1.66
C TYR A 85 0.72 -7.16 -2.39
N LEU A 86 -0.46 -7.27 -1.78
CA LEU A 86 -1.64 -7.85 -2.45
C LEU A 86 -2.45 -6.78 -3.17
N GLU A 87 -2.69 -5.66 -2.50
CA GLU A 87 -3.40 -4.50 -3.05
C GLU A 87 -2.71 -3.20 -2.64
N MET A 88 -2.58 -2.29 -3.61
CA MET A 88 -2.13 -0.91 -3.44
C MET A 88 -3.27 0.06 -3.79
N ALA A 89 -3.07 1.38 -3.67
CA ALA A 89 -4.13 2.37 -3.95
C ALA A 89 -4.65 2.27 -5.39
N GLU A 90 -3.74 1.97 -6.31
CA GLU A 90 -3.99 1.77 -7.72
C GLU A 90 -4.91 0.57 -7.95
N GLY A 91 -4.72 -0.51 -7.18
CA GLY A 91 -5.55 -1.70 -7.21
C GLY A 91 -4.77 -2.99 -6.98
N TYR A 92 -5.11 -4.01 -7.78
CA TYR A 92 -4.67 -5.39 -7.58
C TYR A 92 -3.23 -5.59 -8.03
N ILE A 93 -2.37 -6.09 -7.14
CA ILE A 93 -0.99 -6.45 -7.50
C ILE A 93 -0.98 -7.83 -8.18
N LEU A 94 -0.46 -7.87 -9.41
CA LEU A 94 -0.25 -9.08 -10.18
C LEU A 94 1.06 -9.77 -9.79
N ASN A 95 2.15 -9.01 -9.72
CA ASN A 95 3.49 -9.53 -9.47
C ASN A 95 4.34 -8.55 -8.68
N ILE A 96 5.31 -9.09 -7.95
CA ILE A 96 6.33 -8.32 -7.24
C ILE A 96 7.70 -8.64 -7.84
N GLY A 97 8.50 -7.60 -8.08
CA GLY A 97 9.87 -7.72 -8.56
C GLY A 97 10.85 -7.59 -7.39
N LEU A 98 11.75 -8.56 -7.28
CA LEU A 98 12.79 -8.65 -6.26
C LEU A 98 14.18 -8.41 -6.88
N ASP A 99 15.09 -7.84 -6.10
CA ASP A 99 16.51 -7.76 -6.44
C ASP A 99 17.31 -8.98 -5.95
N GLU A 100 18.63 -8.92 -6.08
CA GLU A 100 19.57 -9.99 -5.71
C GLU A 100 19.57 -10.30 -4.21
N ASN A 101 19.06 -9.39 -3.37
CA ASN A 101 18.96 -9.56 -1.92
C ASN A 101 17.55 -9.99 -1.48
N ASP A 102 16.69 -10.40 -2.43
CA ASP A 102 15.26 -10.67 -2.21
C ASP A 102 14.48 -9.45 -1.66
N GLU A 103 14.98 -8.21 -1.87
CA GLU A 103 14.27 -6.99 -1.50
C GLU A 103 13.31 -6.56 -2.62
N VAL A 104 12.13 -6.03 -2.24
CA VAL A 104 11.14 -5.60 -3.22
C VAL A 104 11.55 -4.27 -3.85
N ILE A 105 11.79 -4.28 -5.16
CA ILE A 105 12.21 -3.07 -5.89
C ILE A 105 11.14 -2.48 -6.81
N GLY A 106 10.06 -3.23 -7.05
CA GLY A 106 8.94 -2.77 -7.86
C GLY A 106 7.81 -3.80 -7.93
N TYR A 107 6.70 -3.44 -8.56
CA TYR A 107 5.55 -4.33 -8.71
C TYR A 107 4.74 -4.02 -9.97
N LYS A 108 4.00 -5.01 -10.44
CA LYS A 108 3.05 -4.92 -11.55
C LYS A 108 1.64 -5.02 -11.00
N PHE A 109 0.75 -4.15 -11.47
CA PHE A 109 -0.61 -4.03 -10.93
C PHE A 109 -1.64 -3.76 -12.02
N VAL A 110 -2.92 -3.93 -11.66
CA VAL A 110 -4.07 -3.54 -12.48
C VAL A 110 -4.81 -2.42 -11.75
N HIS A 111 -5.00 -1.30 -12.45
CA HIS A 111 -5.70 -0.16 -11.89
C HIS A 111 -7.22 -0.40 -11.87
N LEU A 112 -7.73 -1.01 -10.80
CA LEU A 112 -9.09 -1.52 -10.74
C LEU A 112 -10.16 -0.44 -10.94
N GLY A 113 -10.01 0.74 -10.31
CA GLY A 113 -11.01 1.80 -10.46
C GLY A 113 -11.11 2.33 -11.89
N LYS A 114 -9.97 2.60 -12.54
CA LYS A 114 -9.93 3.02 -13.96
C LYS A 114 -10.40 1.92 -14.90
N MET A 115 -10.08 0.66 -14.62
CA MET A 115 -10.59 -0.49 -15.37
C MET A 115 -12.12 -0.56 -15.30
N MET A 116 -12.69 -0.47 -14.09
CA MET A 116 -14.14 -0.51 -13.89
C MET A 116 -14.85 0.71 -14.51
N GLU A 117 -14.23 1.89 -14.46
CA GLU A 117 -14.74 3.09 -15.13
C GLU A 117 -14.75 2.92 -16.66
N ALA A 118 -13.68 2.37 -17.25
CA ALA A 118 -13.62 2.08 -18.68
C ALA A 118 -14.71 1.07 -19.11
N ILE A 119 -14.91 0.01 -18.32
CA ILE A 119 -15.99 -0.97 -18.54
C ILE A 119 -17.36 -0.29 -18.47
N ARG A 120 -17.58 0.59 -17.47
CA ARG A 120 -18.84 1.35 -17.34
C ARG A 120 -19.09 2.28 -18.54
N ASN A 121 -18.03 2.77 -19.16
CA ASN A 121 -18.09 3.60 -20.36
C ASN A 121 -18.18 2.77 -21.66
N GLY A 122 -18.32 1.44 -21.58
CA GLY A 122 -18.59 0.55 -22.71
C GLY A 122 -17.36 -0.08 -23.36
N VAL A 123 -16.17 0.04 -22.77
CA VAL A 123 -14.98 -0.68 -23.24
C VAL A 123 -15.11 -2.16 -22.90
N ASP A 124 -14.68 -3.02 -23.82
CA ASP A 124 -14.64 -4.47 -23.59
C ASP A 124 -13.79 -4.81 -22.34
N PRO A 125 -14.25 -5.71 -21.45
CA PRO A 125 -13.52 -6.03 -20.22
C PRO A 125 -12.07 -6.46 -20.42
N LYS A 126 -11.76 -7.19 -21.50
CA LYS A 126 -10.38 -7.62 -21.78
C LYS A 126 -9.51 -6.42 -22.16
N GLU A 127 -10.02 -5.57 -23.05
CA GLU A 127 -9.32 -4.35 -23.45
C GLU A 127 -9.14 -3.39 -22.26
N ALA A 128 -10.17 -3.24 -21.42
CA ALA A 128 -10.11 -2.44 -20.21
C ALA A 128 -9.09 -2.98 -19.21
N TYR A 129 -8.99 -4.30 -19.05
CA TYR A 129 -7.97 -4.93 -18.21
C TYR A 129 -6.55 -4.65 -18.74
N GLU A 130 -6.30 -4.97 -20.02
CA GLU A 130 -4.98 -4.84 -20.63
C GLU A 130 -4.47 -3.37 -20.62
N LYS A 131 -5.35 -2.41 -20.89
CA LYS A 131 -5.02 -0.98 -20.88
C LYS A 131 -4.75 -0.38 -19.50
N ASN A 132 -5.18 -1.05 -18.43
CA ASN A 132 -5.03 -0.57 -17.06
C ASN A 132 -3.97 -1.36 -16.27
N ILE A 133 -3.18 -2.21 -16.93
CA ILE A 133 -1.99 -2.80 -16.34
C ILE A 133 -0.87 -1.77 -16.31
N GLY A 134 -0.25 -1.61 -15.15
CA GLY A 134 0.90 -0.74 -14.94
C GLY A 134 2.01 -1.42 -14.15
N THR A 135 3.17 -0.77 -14.11
CA THR A 135 4.30 -1.13 -13.26
C THR A 135 4.75 0.07 -12.46
N TYR A 136 5.25 -0.16 -11.25
CA TYR A 136 5.80 0.86 -10.38
C TYR A 136 7.17 0.43 -9.85
N GLY A 137 8.04 1.41 -9.55
CA GLY A 137 9.40 1.19 -9.10
C GLY A 137 10.32 0.65 -10.21
N ARG A 138 11.38 -0.03 -9.80
CA ARG A 138 12.40 -0.64 -10.69
C ARG A 138 11.99 -2.05 -11.12
N PHE A 139 10.70 -2.27 -11.40
CA PHE A 139 10.18 -3.61 -11.70
C PHE A 139 10.86 -4.27 -12.91
N SER A 140 11.29 -3.49 -13.90
CA SER A 140 12.04 -3.97 -15.06
C SER A 140 13.46 -4.43 -14.74
N GLU A 141 14.01 -4.02 -13.59
CA GLU A 141 15.35 -4.40 -13.11
C GLU A 141 15.31 -5.62 -12.17
N ALA A 142 14.11 -6.20 -11.95
CA ALA A 142 13.94 -7.32 -11.04
C ALA A 142 14.64 -8.57 -11.58
N VAL A 143 15.50 -9.17 -10.75
CA VAL A 143 16.16 -10.45 -11.06
C VAL A 143 15.21 -11.63 -10.83
N LYS A 144 14.17 -11.43 -10.01
CA LYS A 144 13.15 -12.44 -9.71
C LYS A 144 11.77 -11.78 -9.64
N VAL A 145 10.77 -12.45 -10.20
CA VAL A 145 9.37 -11.98 -10.21
C VAL A 145 8.51 -13.05 -9.57
N ILE A 146 7.75 -12.67 -8.54
CA ILE A 146 6.90 -13.60 -7.77
C ILE A 146 5.42 -13.22 -7.84
N ASP A 147 4.54 -14.21 -7.70
CA ASP A 147 3.11 -13.99 -7.41
C ASP A 147 2.92 -13.90 -5.89
N PRO A 148 2.52 -12.73 -5.35
CA PRO A 148 2.49 -12.53 -3.91
C PRO A 148 1.43 -13.36 -3.17
N ARG A 149 0.56 -14.08 -3.89
CA ARG A 149 -0.49 -14.95 -3.33
C ARG A 149 -0.12 -16.42 -3.33
N LYS A 150 0.90 -16.81 -4.09
CA LYS A 150 1.27 -18.23 -4.26
C LYS A 150 2.62 -18.54 -3.62
N GLU A 151 3.53 -17.57 -3.64
CA GLU A 151 4.91 -17.70 -3.20
C GLU A 151 5.16 -16.99 -1.87
#